data_AF-A0A914WD65-F1
#
_entry.id   AF-A0A914WD65-F1
#
_cell.length_a   1.000
_cell.length_b   1.000
_cell.length_c   1.000
_cell.angle_alpha   90.00
_cell.angle_beta   90.00
_cell.angle_gamma   90.00
#
_symmetry.space_group_name_H-M   'P 1'
#
loop_
_entity.id
_entity.type
_entity.pdbx_description
1 polymer ?
#
loop_
_entity_poly.entity_id
_entity_poly.type
_entity_poly.pdbx_seq_one_letter_code
_entity_poly.pdbx_strand_id
1 'polypeptide(L)' 'MATIAKPRSEMTAEELAAKEQEEFNVGPLSILTQSVRNNTQVLINCRNNKKLLGRVKAFD' A
#
# COMPACT_ATOMS: atom_id res chain seq x y z
N MET A 1 14.30 -2.15 -16.29
CA MET A 1 15.44 -1.28 -15.95
C MET A 1 15.49 -1.15 -14.44
N ALA A 2 16.50 -1.72 -13.79
CA ALA A 2 16.69 -1.58 -12.35
C ALA A 2 17.22 -0.16 -12.09
N THR A 3 16.33 0.76 -11.76
CA THR A 3 16.73 2.09 -11.32
C THR A 3 17.43 1.94 -9.97
N ILE A 4 18.71 2.29 -9.95
CA ILE A 4 19.51 2.46 -8.73
C ILE A 4 18.85 3.58 -7.93
N ALA A 5 17.89 3.22 -7.08
CA ALA A 5 17.27 4.14 -6.15
C ALA A 5 18.26 4.37 -5.01
N LYS A 6 18.47 5.64 -4.63
CA LYS A 6 19.21 6.00 -3.42
C LYS A 6 18.75 5.11 -2.26
N PRO A 7 19.66 4.59 -1.44
CA PRO A 7 19.27 3.79 -0.28
C PRO A 7 18.37 4.64 0.62
N ARG A 8 17.34 4.02 1.24
CA ARG A 8 16.38 4.72 2.12
C ARG A 8 17.06 5.52 3.24
N SER A 9 18.28 5.15 3.62
CA SER A 9 19.13 5.83 4.60
C SER A 9 19.65 7.21 4.17
N GLU A 10 19.63 7.53 2.88
CA GLU A 10 20.17 8.78 2.33
C GLU A 10 19.09 9.73 1.78
N MET A 11 17.81 9.34 1.88
CA MET A 11 16.69 10.19 1.45
C MET A 11 16.28 11.15 2.57
N THR A 12 15.92 12.36 2.16
CA THR A 12 15.26 13.32 3.06
C THR A 12 13.86 12.84 3.43
N ALA A 13 13.30 13.35 4.54
CA ALA A 13 11.97 12.93 4.99
C ALA A 13 10.86 13.18 3.94
N GLU A 14 10.99 14.26 3.17
CA GLU A 14 10.05 14.61 2.10
C GLU A 14 10.14 13.63 0.91
N GLU A 15 11.36 13.27 0.50
CA GLU A 15 11.58 12.27 -0.56
C GLU A 15 11.08 10.89 -0.14
N LEU A 16 11.24 10.53 1.15
CA LEU A 16 10.76 9.26 1.68
C LEU A 16 9.22 9.18 1.64
N ALA A 17 8.54 10.24 2.08
CA ALA A 17 7.09 10.32 2.04
C ALA A 17 6.54 10.33 0.60
N ALA A 18 7.20 11.05 -0.32
CA ALA A 18 6.83 11.04 -1.73
C ALA A 18 6.97 9.64 -2.34
N LYS A 19 8.04 8.93 -2.00
CA LYS A 19 8.28 7.56 -2.47
C LYS A 19 7.28 6.56 -1.90
N GLU A 20 6.93 6.66 -0.62
CA GLU A 20 5.86 5.84 -0.02
C GLU A 20 4.52 6.09 -0.71
N GLN A 21 4.18 7.36 -0.96
CA GLN A 21 2.96 7.72 -1.67
C GLN A 21 2.92 7.17 -3.09
N GLU A 22 4.07 7.13 -3.76
CA GLU A 22 4.23 6.54 -5.09
C GLU A 22 4.09 5.01 -5.03
N GLU A 23 4.73 4.33 -4.06
CA GLU A 23 4.61 2.89 -3.82
C GLU A 23 3.15 2.47 -3.50
N PHE A 24 2.39 3.30 -2.77
CA PHE A 24 0.97 3.09 -2.49
C PHE A 24 0.06 3.32 -3.70
N ASN A 25 0.46 4.17 -4.65
CA ASN A 25 -0.32 4.47 -5.85
C ASN A 25 0.01 3.54 -7.02
N VAL A 26 1.28 3.13 -7.15
CA VAL A 26 1.82 2.36 -8.26
C VAL A 26 2.53 1.13 -7.68
N GLY A 27 1.73 0.14 -7.28
CA GLY A 27 2.25 -1.07 -6.64
C GLY A 27 1.15 -2.07 -6.27
N PRO A 28 1.51 -3.22 -5.69
CA PRO A 28 0.55 -4.23 -5.25
C PRO A 28 -0.42 -3.70 -4.17
N LEU A 29 -0.01 -2.70 -3.38
CA LEU A 29 -0.86 -2.06 -2.36
C LEU A 29 -1.88 -1.08 -2.94
N SER A 30 -1.74 -0.68 -4.22
CA SER A 30 -2.69 0.22 -4.88
C SER A 30 -4.13 -0.30 -4.89
N ILE A 31 -4.32 -1.62 -4.81
CA ILE A 31 -5.65 -2.23 -4.68
C ILE A 31 -6.33 -1.86 -3.36
N LEU A 32 -5.58 -1.69 -2.27
CA LEU A 32 -6.12 -1.24 -0.99
C LEU A 32 -6.47 0.24 -1.05
N THR A 33 -5.64 1.06 -1.70
CA THR A 33 -5.94 2.47 -2.01
C THR A 33 -7.26 2.61 -2.77
N GLN A 34 -7.45 1.81 -3.82
CA GLN A 34 -8.70 1.79 -4.59
C GLN A 34 -9.86 1.27 -3.75
N SER A 35 -9.64 0.27 -2.90
CA SER A 35 -10.69 -0.32 -2.07
C SER A 35 -11.24 0.68 -1.04
N VAL A 36 -10.37 1.50 -0.45
CA VAL A 36 -10.78 2.60 0.44
C VAL A 36 -11.53 3.68 -0.33
N ARG A 37 -10.97 4.16 -1.46
CA ARG A 37 -11.58 5.24 -2.28
C ARG A 37 -12.96 4.87 -2.80
N ASN A 38 -13.10 3.66 -3.34
CA ASN A 38 -14.33 3.18 -3.93
C ASN A 38 -15.25 2.51 -2.91
N ASN A 39 -14.83 2.43 -1.64
CA ASN A 39 -15.52 1.74 -0.57
C ASN A 39 -15.92 0.31 -0.99
N THR A 40 -15.06 -0.41 -1.73
CA THR A 40 -15.38 -1.76 -2.23
C THR A 40 -15.29 -2.80 -1.11
N GLN A 41 -16.00 -3.92 -1.28
CA GLN A 41 -15.92 -5.03 -0.34
C GLN A 41 -14.74 -5.92 -0.71
N VAL A 42 -13.91 -6.26 0.28
CA VAL A 42 -12.73 -7.11 0.13
C VAL A 42 -12.82 -8.33 1.03
N LEU A 43 -12.27 -9.44 0.56
CA LEU A 43 -12.10 -10.68 1.31
C LEU A 43 -10.62 -10.81 1.70
N ILE A 44 -10.34 -10.87 2.99
CA ILE A 44 -8.99 -10.98 3.54
C ILE A 44 -8.84 -12.39 4.12
N ASN A 45 -7.85 -13.14 3.63
CA ASN A 45 -7.48 -14.41 4.23
C ASN A 45 -6.42 -14.19 5.30
N CYS A 46 -6.76 -14.45 6.56
CA CYS A 46 -5.85 -14.31 7.68
C CYS A 46 -4.92 -15.53 7.80
N ARG A 47 -3.75 -15.35 8.43
CA ARG A 47 -2.76 -16.42 8.65
C ARG A 47 -3.30 -17.60 9.47
N ASN A 48 -4.31 -17.37 10.31
CA ASN A 48 -4.99 -18.41 11.08
C ASN A 48 -6.12 -19.12 10.31
N ASN A 49 -6.11 -19.02 8.97
CA ASN A 49 -7.09 -19.63 8.05
C ASN A 49 -8.54 -19.16 8.26
N LYS A 50 -8.74 -18.02 8.93
CA LYS A 50 -10.04 -17.33 8.98
C LYS A 50 -10.14 -16.32 7.84
N LYS A 51 -11.33 -16.19 7.25
CA LYS A 51 -11.60 -15.21 6.19
C LYS A 51 -12.42 -14.06 6.75
N LEU A 52 -11.97 -12.84 6.55
CA LEU A 52 -12.68 -11.61 6.91
C LEU A 52 -13.27 -10.99 5.65
N LEU A 53 -14.57 -10.68 5.66
CA LEU A 53 -15.23 -9.97 4.57
C LEU A 53 -15.65 -8.60 5.08
N GLY A 54 -15.15 -7.52 4.48
CA GLY A 54 -15.38 -6.17 4.99
C GLY A 54 -15.02 -5.08 4.00
N ARG A 55 -15.17 -3.83 4.43
CA ARG A 55 -14.73 -2.64 3.69
C ARG A 55 -13.61 -1.97 4.46
N VAL A 56 -12.54 -1.59 3.76
CA VAL A 56 -11.36 -0.97 4.38
C VAL A 56 -11.60 0.53 4.52
N LYS A 57 -11.26 1.09 5.69
CA LYS A 57 -11.33 2.55 5.95
C LYS A 57 -9.96 3.23 5.92
N ALA A 58 -8.94 2.53 6.39
CA ALA A 58 -7.55 2.93 6.34
C ALA A 58 -6.69 1.67 6.17
N PHE A 59 -5.50 1.82 5.60
CA PHE A 59 -4.49 0.77 5.48
C PHE A 59 -3.11 1.43 5.60
N ASP A 60 -2.11 0.61 5.90
CA ASP A 60 -0.69 0.95 6.03
C ASP A 60 0.12 -0.20 5.41
#